data_AF-A0A1Z4VA52-F1
#
_entry.id   AF-A0A1Z4VA52-F1
#
_cell.length_a   1.000
_cell.length_b   1.000
_cell.length_c   1.000
_cell.angle_alpha   90.00
_cell.angle_beta   90.00
_cell.angle_gamma   90.00
#
_symmetry.space_group_name_H-M   'P 1'
#
loop_
_entity.id
_entity.type
_entity.pdbx_description
1 polymer ?
#
loop_
_entity_poly.entity_id
_entity_poly.type
_entity_poly.pdbx_seq_one_letter_code
_entity_poly.pdbx_strand_id
1 'polypeptide(L)' 'MERKPTNEQTQALYRICYRLTNVIEPGWICKSIELVRLDERTGNLYVLAGEDLEFEIKPSGDYKPSEDER' A
#
# COMPACT_ATOMS: atom_id res chain seq x y z
N MET A 1 -9.11 18.42 -12.08
CA MET A 1 -9.88 17.16 -12.07
C MET A 1 -9.07 16.18 -11.25
N GLU A 2 -9.57 15.74 -10.12
CA GLU A 2 -8.84 14.87 -9.19
C GLU A 2 -8.51 13.53 -9.86
N ARG A 3 -7.25 13.11 -9.80
CA ARG A 3 -6.79 11.85 -10.39
C ARG A 3 -7.32 10.69 -9.54
N LYS A 4 -7.82 9.64 -10.18
CA LYS A 4 -8.34 8.44 -9.48
C LYS A 4 -7.38 7.27 -9.63
N PRO A 5 -7.25 6.40 -8.61
CA PRO A 5 -6.50 5.17 -8.75
C PRO A 5 -7.15 4.24 -9.77
N THR A 6 -6.33 3.38 -10.38
CA THR A 6 -6.83 2.33 -11.31
C THR A 6 -7.56 1.23 -10.55
N ASN A 7 -8.29 0.38 -11.28
CA ASN A 7 -8.93 -0.79 -10.69
C ASN A 7 -7.88 -1.75 -10.11
N GLU A 8 -6.76 -1.91 -10.81
CA GLU A 8 -5.64 -2.74 -10.42
C GLU A 8 -5.01 -2.24 -9.11
N GLN A 9 -4.81 -0.92 -8.98
CA GLN A 9 -4.36 -0.30 -7.74
C GLN A 9 -5.34 -0.50 -6.60
N THR A 10 -6.63 -0.34 -6.84
CA THR A 10 -7.66 -0.49 -5.80
C THR A 10 -7.73 -1.94 -5.30
N GLN A 11 -7.61 -2.92 -6.19
CA GLN A 11 -7.55 -4.33 -5.86
C GLN A 11 -6.28 -4.70 -5.08
N ALA A 12 -5.13 -4.15 -5.47
CA ALA A 12 -3.87 -4.33 -4.74
C ALA A 12 -3.93 -3.72 -3.34
N LEU A 13 -4.44 -2.49 -3.23
CA LEU A 13 -4.64 -1.78 -1.97
C LEU A 13 -5.50 -2.60 -1.01
N TYR A 14 -6.63 -3.15 -1.46
CA TYR A 14 -7.49 -3.99 -0.62
C TYR A 14 -6.72 -5.19 -0.04
N ARG A 15 -5.94 -5.91 -0.87
CA ARG A 15 -5.15 -7.06 -0.41
C ARG A 15 -4.06 -6.67 0.59
N ILE A 16 -3.41 -5.52 0.37
CA ILE A 16 -2.39 -4.98 1.27
C ILE A 16 -3.01 -4.60 2.62
N CYS A 17 -4.10 -3.84 2.61
CA CYS A 17 -4.82 -3.46 3.82
C CYS A 17 -5.26 -4.71 4.60
N TYR A 18 -5.87 -5.69 3.93
CA TYR A 18 -6.27 -6.95 4.54
C TYR A 18 -5.09 -7.67 5.19
N ARG A 19 -3.92 -7.71 4.54
CA ARG A 19 -2.72 -8.34 5.11
C ARG A 19 -2.20 -7.59 6.33
N LEU A 20 -2.15 -6.25 6.27
CA LEU A 20 -1.63 -5.42 7.36
C LEU A 20 -2.52 -5.46 8.60
N THR A 21 -3.83 -5.57 8.42
CA THR A 21 -4.80 -5.52 9.53
C THR A 21 -5.23 -6.91 10.01
N ASN A 22 -4.55 -7.98 9.61
CA ASN A 22 -4.94 -9.33 9.96
C ASN A 22 -3.74 -10.14 10.48
N VAL A 23 -3.97 -10.92 11.55
CA VAL A 23 -2.96 -11.82 12.12
C VAL A 23 -2.98 -13.10 11.30
N ILE A 24 -2.28 -13.08 10.17
CA ILE A 24 -2.26 -14.21 9.22
C ILE A 24 -1.24 -15.27 9.67
N GLU A 25 -0.17 -14.85 10.35
CA GLU A 25 0.89 -15.75 10.81
C GLU A 25 1.19 -15.54 12.31
N PRO A 26 1.55 -16.61 13.06
CA PRO A 26 1.97 -16.49 14.44
C PRO A 26 3.17 -15.53 14.57
N GLY A 27 3.00 -14.45 15.33
CA GLY A 27 4.03 -13.43 15.51
C GLY A 27 3.93 -12.23 14.55
N TRP A 28 2.99 -12.24 13.60
CA TRP A 28 2.68 -11.06 12.79
C TRP A 28 1.92 -10.02 13.61
N ILE A 29 2.43 -8.78 13.65
CA ILE A 29 1.78 -7.67 14.33
C ILE A 29 0.89 -6.93 13.33
N CYS A 30 -0.39 -6.76 13.65
CA CYS A 30 -1.26 -5.89 12.86
C CYS A 30 -0.71 -4.47 12.86
N LYS A 31 -0.56 -3.88 11.67
CA LYS A 31 -0.16 -2.48 11.51
C LYS A 31 -1.39 -1.62 11.20
N SER A 32 -1.51 -0.49 11.88
CA SER A 32 -2.48 0.55 11.54
C SER A 32 -2.15 1.16 10.19
N ILE A 33 -3.17 1.44 9.37
CA ILE A 33 -3.00 2.18 8.11
C ILE A 33 -3.09 3.66 8.44
N GLU A 34 -1.97 4.37 8.33
CA GLU A 34 -1.87 5.79 8.70
C GLU A 34 -2.18 6.71 7.52
N LEU A 35 -1.78 6.30 6.30
CA LEU A 35 -1.98 7.11 5.11
C LEU A 35 -2.14 6.25 3.85
N VAL A 36 -3.08 6.65 3.01
CA VAL A 36 -3.21 6.17 1.63
C VAL A 36 -3.25 7.38 0.72
N ARG A 37 -2.29 7.50 -0.21
CA ARG A 37 -2.18 8.68 -1.07
C ARG A 37 -1.81 8.32 -2.50
N LEU A 38 -2.60 8.83 -3.45
CA LEU A 38 -2.24 8.83 -4.86
C LEU A 38 -1.32 10.03 -5.14
N ASP A 39 -0.11 9.77 -5.64
CA ASP A 39 0.75 10.81 -6.17
C ASP A 39 0.29 11.17 -7.58
N GLU A 40 -0.22 12.39 -7.75
CA GLU A 40 -0.71 12.86 -9.05
C GLU A 40 0.40 13.02 -10.09
N ARG A 41 1.67 13.14 -9.68
CA ARG A 41 2.79 13.33 -10.59
C ARG A 41 3.21 12.02 -11.25
N THR A 42 3.27 10.94 -10.48
CA THR A 42 3.69 9.60 -10.95
C THR A 42 2.51 8.67 -11.26
N GLY A 43 1.37 8.88 -10.60
CA GLY A 43 0.23 7.97 -10.62
C GLY A 43 0.36 6.79 -9.65
N ASN A 44 1.40 6.74 -8.82
CA ASN A 44 1.62 5.67 -7.86
C ASN A 44 0.80 5.90 -6.58
N LEU A 45 0.37 4.83 -5.94
CA LEU A 45 -0.38 4.85 -4.69
C LEU A 45 0.53 4.38 -3.56
N TYR A 46 0.69 5.21 -2.54
CA TYR A 46 1.53 4.94 -1.39
C TYR A 46 0.69 4.57 -0.18
N VAL A 47 1.13 3.56 0.56
CA VAL A 47 0.52 3.10 1.81
C VAL A 47 1.55 3.22 2.93
N LEU A 48 1.24 4.06 3.91
CA LEU A 48 2.01 4.20 5.15
C LEU A 48 1.30 3.39 6.24
N ALA A 49 2.04 2.51 6.91
CA ALA A 49 1.48 1.65 7.96
C ALA A 49 2.40 1.56 9.16
N GLY A 50 1.89 1.90 10.34
CA GLY A 50 2.73 2.14 11.52
C GLY A 50 3.68 3.33 11.28
N GLU A 51 4.97 3.16 11.53
CA GLU A 51 5.97 4.22 11.40
C GLU A 51 6.67 4.26 10.04
N ASP A 52 6.39 3.29 9.16
CA ASP A 52 7.14 3.08 7.92
C ASP A 52 6.27 3.25 6.66
N LEU A 53 6.95 3.65 5.57
CA LEU A 53 6.38 3.46 4.24
C LEU A 53 6.38 1.98 3.95
N GLU A 54 5.20 1.38 3.84
CA GLU A 54 5.16 -0.07 3.70
C GLU A 54 5.12 -0.45 2.21
N PHE A 55 4.33 0.26 1.40
CA PHE A 55 4.11 -0.12 0.00
C PHE A 55 3.98 1.06 -0.96
N GLU A 56 4.53 0.87 -2.16
CA GLU A 56 4.27 1.66 -3.35
C GLU A 56 3.57 0.78 -4.41
N ILE A 57 2.38 1.19 -4.85
CA ILE A 57 1.57 0.47 -5.84
C ILE A 57 1.54 1.26 -7.16
N LYS A 58 2.10 0.66 -8.20
CA LYS A 58 2.11 1.21 -9.56
C LYS A 58 0.69 1.19 -10.16
N PRO A 59 0.41 1.99 -11.22
CA PRO A 59 -0.87 1.93 -11.94
C PRO A 59 -1.27 0.53 -12.43
N SER A 60 -0.30 -0.36 -12.66
CA SER A 60 -0.54 -1.78 -13.03
C SER A 60 -1.06 -2.64 -11.88
N GLY A 61 -1.05 -2.14 -10.64
CA GLY A 61 -1.34 -2.91 -9.43
C GLY A 61 -0.13 -3.67 -8.87
N ASP A 62 1.01 -3.64 -9.55
CA ASP A 62 2.27 -4.17 -9.02
C ASP A 62 2.72 -3.33 -7.83
N TYR A 63 3.18 -3.99 -6.77
CA TYR A 63 3.69 -3.34 -5.58
C TYR A 63 4.94 -4.04 -5.05
N LYS A 64 5.78 -3.27 -4.37
CA LYS A 64 6.92 -3.79 -3.62
C LYS A 64 6.89 -3.23 -2.19
N PRO A 65 7.37 -3.99 -1.19
CA PRO A 65 7.71 -3.43 0.11
C PRO A 65 8.75 -2.31 -0.09
N SER A 66 8.62 -1.18 0.60
CA SER A 66 9.58 -0.08 0.42
C SER A 66 10.97 -0.38 1.03
N GLU A 67 11.10 -1.42 1.85
CA GLU A 67 12.34 -1.81 2.53
C GLU A 67 13.37 -2.54 1.66
N ASP A 68 13.07 -2.83 0.38
CA ASP A 68 13.94 -3.62 -0.52
C ASP A 68 15.19 -2.86 -1.07
N GLU A 69 15.56 -1.73 -0.46
CA GLU A 69 16.75 -0.91 -0.81
C GLU A 69 17.81 -0.77 0.31
N ARG A 70 17.82 -1.64 1.34
CA ARG A 70 18.87 -1.66 2.38
C ARG A 70 19.72 -2.92 2.38
#